data_AF-A0A1R3WNE0-F1
#
_entry.id   AF-A0A1R3WNE0-F1
#
_cell.length_a   1.000
_cell.length_b   1.000
_cell.length_c   1.000
_cell.angle_alpha   90.00
_cell.angle_beta   90.00
_cell.angle_gamma   90.00
#
_symmetry.space_group_name_H-M   'P 1'
#
loop_
_entity.id
_entity.type
_entity.pdbx_description
1 polymer ?
#
loop_
_entity_poly.entity_id
_entity_poly.type
_entity_poly.pdbx_seq_one_letter_code
_entity_poly.pdbx_strand_id
1 'polypeptide(L)'
;MAAVLCATIVGPACADTVRCDFSGVAVAFAIDASQFAPAQDASDPPRRQLTTVQMGDAAFSAEPFIIGDTRGFWTTQDDGAEVVLVMQPDGGAVYSDTRNVTPMTGTCEVLQ
;
A
#
# COMPACT_ATOMS: atom_id res chain seq x y z
N MET A 1 -26.28 24.15 33.70
CA MET A 1 -25.60 24.35 32.40
C MET A 1 -24.53 23.28 32.28
N ALA A 2 -24.84 22.17 31.60
CA ALA A 2 -23.87 21.10 31.36
C ALA A 2 -23.33 21.30 29.94
N ALA A 3 -22.07 21.68 29.86
CA ALA A 3 -21.33 21.76 28.60
C ALA A 3 -21.08 20.33 28.12
N VAL A 4 -21.82 19.91 27.10
CA VAL A 4 -21.55 18.67 26.38
C VAL A 4 -20.34 18.94 25.48
N LEU A 5 -19.16 18.47 25.90
CA LEU A 5 -18.01 18.37 25.03
C LEU A 5 -18.31 17.31 23.97
N CYS A 6 -18.62 17.73 22.74
CA CYS A 6 -18.53 16.86 21.57
C CYS A 6 -17.05 16.53 21.34
N ALA A 7 -16.61 15.39 21.88
CA ALA A 7 -15.37 14.77 21.46
C ALA A 7 -15.56 14.30 20.01
N THR A 8 -15.05 15.07 19.05
CA THR A 8 -14.85 14.60 17.68
C THR A 8 -13.80 13.50 17.73
N ILE A 9 -14.26 12.26 17.78
CA ILE A 9 -13.42 11.08 17.59
C ILE A 9 -13.02 11.11 16.12
N VAL A 10 -11.87 11.71 15.82
CA VAL A 10 -11.18 11.50 14.56
C VAL A 10 -10.73 10.05 14.61
N GLY A 11 -11.53 9.15 14.00
CA GLY A 11 -11.17 7.74 13.86
C GLY A 11 -9.81 7.62 13.15
N PRO A 12 -9.06 6.53 13.37
CA PRO A 12 -7.83 6.31 12.63
C PRO A 12 -8.15 6.39 11.14
N ALA A 13 -7.37 7.17 10.39
CA ALA A 13 -7.46 7.21 8.94
C ALA A 13 -7.46 5.76 8.44
N CYS A 14 -8.55 5.35 7.76
CA CYS A 14 -8.72 3.97 7.30
C CYS A 14 -7.72 3.70 6.18
N ALA A 15 -6.51 3.32 6.55
CA ALA A 15 -5.56 2.77 5.61
C ALA A 15 -6.09 1.40 5.18
N ASP A 16 -6.36 1.24 3.89
CA ASP A 16 -6.72 -0.04 3.30
C ASP A 16 -5.50 -0.97 3.42
N THR A 17 -5.66 -2.12 4.04
CA THR A 17 -4.61 -3.15 4.08
C THR A 17 -4.83 -4.13 2.94
N VAL A 18 -3.90 -4.16 1.99
CA VAL A 18 -3.87 -5.15 0.91
C VAL A 18 -3.13 -6.39 1.40
N ARG A 19 -3.76 -7.56 1.29
CA ARG A 19 -3.14 -8.86 1.58
C ARG A 19 -3.21 -9.75 0.37
N CYS A 20 -2.10 -10.35 0.01
CA CYS A 20 -1.95 -11.19 -1.17
C CYS A 20 -1.37 -12.55 -0.80
N ASP A 21 -1.80 -13.59 -1.52
CA ASP A 21 -1.15 -14.90 -1.54
C ASP A 21 -0.70 -15.24 -2.95
N PHE A 22 0.60 -15.43 -3.12
CA PHE A 22 1.23 -15.85 -4.37
C PHE A 22 1.64 -17.32 -4.29
N SER A 23 0.66 -18.21 -4.19
CA SER A 23 0.86 -19.67 -4.04
C SER A 23 1.67 -20.04 -2.79
N GLY A 24 1.31 -19.45 -1.64
CA GLY A 24 1.97 -19.67 -0.35
C GLY A 24 2.99 -18.61 0.03
N VAL A 25 3.30 -17.65 -0.86
CA VAL A 25 4.09 -16.46 -0.51
C VAL A 25 3.13 -15.33 -0.14
N ALA A 26 2.99 -15.09 1.17
CA ALA A 26 2.15 -14.03 1.69
C ALA A 26 2.82 -12.66 1.56
N VAL A 27 2.11 -11.68 1.02
CA VAL A 27 2.53 -10.28 0.89
C VAL A 27 1.46 -9.36 1.46
N ALA A 28 1.83 -8.38 2.27
CA ALA A 28 0.90 -7.41 2.82
C ALA A 28 1.47 -6.00 2.86
N PHE A 29 0.65 -5.00 2.60
CA PHE A 29 1.02 -3.59 2.68
C PHE A 29 -0.22 -2.72 2.90
N ALA A 30 -0.03 -1.55 3.49
CA ALA A 30 -1.09 -0.58 3.71
C ALA A 30 -1.07 0.50 2.62
N ILE A 31 -2.25 0.97 2.22
CA ILE A 31 -2.43 2.11 1.33
C ILE A 31 -3.40 3.08 1.99
N ASP A 32 -2.94 4.29 2.27
CA ASP A 32 -3.80 5.36 2.77
C ASP A 32 -4.11 6.32 1.62
N ALA A 33 -5.36 6.34 1.17
CA ALA A 33 -5.81 7.18 0.09
C ALA A 33 -5.56 8.69 0.34
N SER A 34 -5.51 9.11 1.62
CA SER A 34 -5.25 10.50 2.00
C SER A 34 -3.80 10.93 1.72
N GLN A 35 -2.87 9.97 1.52
CA GLN A 35 -1.48 10.24 1.15
C GLN A 35 -1.34 10.76 -0.29
N PHE A 36 -2.35 10.52 -1.13
CA PHE A 36 -2.41 10.98 -2.52
C PHE A 36 -3.20 12.28 -2.70
N ALA A 37 -3.78 12.82 -1.63
CA ALA A 37 -4.51 14.08 -1.69
C ALA A 37 -3.54 15.25 -2.02
N PRO A 38 -3.96 16.19 -2.87
CA PRO A 38 -3.13 17.37 -3.15
C PRO A 38 -2.90 18.18 -1.87
N ALA A 39 -1.79 18.92 -1.83
CA ALA A 39 -1.54 19.90 -0.78
C ALA A 39 -2.70 20.90 -0.71
N GLN A 40 -3.20 21.14 0.51
CA GLN A 40 -4.28 22.10 0.74
C GLN A 40 -3.73 23.50 0.98
N ASP A 41 -2.51 23.58 1.52
CA ASP A 41 -1.77 24.83 1.73
C ASP A 41 -0.37 24.74 1.09
N ALA A 42 0.17 25.87 0.65
CA ALA A 42 1.53 25.93 0.09
C ALA A 42 2.64 25.66 1.12
N SER A 43 2.32 25.77 2.41
CA SER A 43 3.19 25.44 3.53
C SER A 43 3.05 23.99 4.01
N ASP A 44 2.15 23.21 3.41
CA ASP A 44 2.03 21.78 3.73
C ASP A 44 3.37 21.08 3.44
N PRO A 45 3.94 20.33 4.39
CA PRO A 45 5.15 19.59 4.14
C PRO A 45 4.91 18.53 3.05
N PRO A 46 5.92 18.22 2.22
CA PRO A 46 5.82 17.13 1.26
C PRO A 46 5.43 15.82 1.96
N ARG A 47 4.32 15.21 1.54
CA ARG A 47 3.88 13.92 2.08
C ARG A 47 4.73 12.82 1.43
N ARG A 48 5.45 12.06 2.24
CA ARG A 48 6.15 10.86 1.76
C ARG A 48 5.13 9.75 1.54
N GLN A 49 4.99 9.30 0.30
CA GLN A 49 4.13 8.18 -0.07
C GLN A 49 4.92 6.89 0.08
N LEU A 50 5.20 6.48 1.33
CA LEU A 50 5.89 5.23 1.63
C LEU A 50 4.99 4.32 2.48
N THR A 51 5.03 3.04 2.16
CA THR A 51 4.41 1.96 2.93
C THR A 51 5.45 0.90 3.29
N THR A 52 5.19 0.16 4.35
CA THR A 52 5.98 -1.02 4.70
C THR A 52 5.32 -2.23 4.08
N VAL A 53 6.04 -2.91 3.19
CA VAL A 53 5.64 -4.21 2.64
C VAL A 53 6.19 -5.30 3.54
N GLN A 54 5.32 -6.22 3.95
CA GLN A 54 5.67 -7.47 4.61
C GLN A 54 5.60 -8.60 3.58
N MET A 55 6.67 -9.38 3.45
CA MET A 55 6.74 -10.55 2.57
C MET A 55 7.41 -11.71 3.30
N GLY A 56 6.64 -12.73 3.69
CA GLY A 56 7.14 -13.78 4.58
C GLY A 56 7.72 -13.17 5.87
N ASP A 57 9.01 -13.42 6.13
CA ASP A 57 9.74 -12.88 7.29
C ASP A 57 10.48 -11.55 7.00
N ALA A 58 10.39 -11.05 5.77
CA ALA A 58 11.07 -9.83 5.34
C ALA A 58 10.13 -8.62 5.34
N ALA A 59 10.68 -7.45 5.65
CA ALA A 59 10.00 -6.16 5.55
C ALA A 59 10.85 -5.17 4.76
N PHE A 60 10.23 -4.41 3.86
CA PHE A 60 10.91 -3.36 3.10
C PHE A 60 9.98 -2.18 2.83
N SER A 61 10.57 -1.01 2.54
CA SER A 61 9.82 0.19 2.19
C SER A 61 9.50 0.18 0.69
N ALA A 62 8.29 0.58 0.34
CA ALA A 62 7.87 0.76 -1.05
C ALA A 62 6.95 1.96 -1.20
N GLU A 63 6.81 2.45 -2.42
CA GLU A 63 5.85 3.50 -2.76
C GLU A 63 4.52 2.85 -3.19
N PRO A 64 3.43 3.01 -2.43
CA PRO A 64 2.13 2.52 -2.86
C PRO A 64 1.57 3.41 -3.97
N PHE A 65 0.71 2.84 -4.81
CA PHE A 65 -0.03 3.60 -5.81
C PHE A 65 -1.48 3.12 -5.94
N ILE A 66 -2.32 4.02 -6.43
CA ILE A 66 -3.71 3.76 -6.83
C ILE A 66 -3.89 4.32 -8.25
N ILE A 67 -4.33 3.47 -9.18
CA ILE A 67 -4.65 3.86 -10.57
C ILE A 67 -6.06 3.34 -10.89
N GLY A 68 -7.06 4.21 -10.80
CA GLY A 68 -8.46 3.76 -10.83
C GLY A 68 -8.73 2.82 -9.65
N ASP A 69 -9.21 1.61 -9.93
CA ASP A 69 -9.42 0.56 -8.92
C ASP A 69 -8.22 -0.37 -8.74
N THR A 70 -7.19 -0.24 -9.59
CA THR A 70 -5.93 -0.96 -9.47
C THR A 70 -5.11 -0.39 -8.31
N ARG A 71 -4.58 -1.28 -7.49
CA ARG A 71 -3.73 -0.92 -6.35
C ARG A 71 -2.40 -1.65 -6.44
N GLY A 72 -1.36 -1.10 -5.85
CA GLY A 72 -0.06 -1.75 -5.89
C GLY A 72 1.02 -0.98 -5.16
N PHE A 73 2.25 -1.43 -5.35
CA PHE A 73 3.43 -0.70 -4.91
C PHE A 73 4.57 -0.91 -5.90
N TRP A 74 5.54 0.00 -5.85
CA TRP A 74 6.81 -0.16 -6.53
C TRP A 74 7.96 0.20 -5.57
N THR A 75 9.14 -0.40 -5.77
CA THR A 75 10.35 0.00 -5.04
C THR A 75 11.60 -0.39 -5.83
N THR A 76 12.73 0.21 -5.46
CA THR A 76 14.07 -0.22 -5.85
C THR A 76 14.82 -0.68 -4.61
N GLN A 77 15.25 -1.94 -4.60
CA GLN A 77 15.99 -2.56 -3.51
C GLN A 77 17.45 -2.09 -3.50
N ASP A 78 18.18 -2.33 -2.40
CA ASP A 78 19.57 -1.89 -2.21
C ASP A 78 20.55 -2.39 -3.28
N ASP A 79 20.23 -3.55 -3.90
CA ASP A 79 21.00 -4.16 -4.99
C ASP A 79 20.62 -3.62 -6.38
N GLY A 80 19.71 -2.64 -6.44
CA GLY A 80 19.19 -2.06 -7.68
C GLY A 80 18.05 -2.86 -8.32
N ALA A 81 17.58 -3.93 -7.68
CA ALA A 81 16.44 -4.68 -8.20
C ALA A 81 15.14 -3.87 -8.09
N GLU A 82 14.34 -3.87 -9.14
CA GLU A 82 13.04 -3.20 -9.15
C GLU A 82 11.96 -4.23 -8.83
N VAL A 83 11.09 -3.87 -7.89
CA VAL A 83 9.98 -4.72 -7.45
C VAL A 83 8.68 -3.97 -7.68
N VAL A 84 7.71 -4.64 -8.30
CA VAL A 84 6.37 -4.10 -8.55
C VAL A 84 5.33 -5.15 -8.21
N LEU A 85 4.31 -4.76 -7.43
CA LEU A 85 3.08 -5.53 -7.27
C LEU A 85 1.93 -4.74 -7.89
N VAL A 86 1.13 -5.40 -8.72
CA VAL A 86 -0.11 -4.85 -9.28
C VAL A 86 -1.27 -5.78 -8.92
N MET A 87 -2.26 -5.25 -8.21
CA MET A 87 -3.53 -5.90 -7.91
C MET A 87 -4.63 -5.29 -8.78
N GLN A 88 -5.26 -6.13 -9.59
CA GLN A 88 -6.42 -5.79 -10.41
C GLN A 88 -7.70 -5.70 -9.56
N PRO A 89 -8.76 -5.05 -10.07
CA PRO A 89 -10.01 -4.88 -9.32
C PRO A 89 -10.73 -6.19 -8.98
N ASP A 90 -10.48 -7.26 -9.74
CA ASP A 90 -11.02 -8.60 -9.48
C ASP A 90 -10.24 -9.37 -8.39
N GLY A 91 -9.22 -8.73 -7.79
CA GLY A 91 -8.33 -9.33 -6.80
C GLY A 91 -7.17 -10.13 -7.42
N GLY A 92 -7.13 -10.34 -8.74
CA GLY A 92 -5.99 -10.97 -9.40
C GLY A 92 -4.75 -10.08 -9.30
N ALA A 93 -3.60 -10.66 -8.98
CA ALA A 93 -2.38 -9.89 -8.78
C ALA A 93 -1.14 -10.52 -9.41
N VAL A 94 -0.21 -9.64 -9.78
CA VAL A 94 1.11 -9.99 -10.29
C VAL A 94 2.16 -9.31 -9.43
N TYR A 95 3.12 -10.07 -8.95
CA TYR A 95 4.34 -9.59 -8.32
C TYR A 95 5.52 -9.86 -9.24
N SER A 96 6.24 -8.81 -9.59
CA SER A 96 7.44 -8.86 -10.42
C SER A 96 8.63 -8.32 -9.64
N ASP A 97 9.77 -8.99 -9.77
CA ASP A 97 11.06 -8.60 -9.22
C ASP A 97 12.09 -8.84 -10.30
N THR A 98 12.89 -7.84 -10.67
CA THR A 98 13.85 -7.98 -11.78
C THR A 98 14.92 -9.05 -11.56
N ARG A 99 15.10 -9.55 -10.33
CA ARG A 99 15.96 -10.71 -10.02
C ARG A 99 15.33 -12.04 -10.44
N ASN A 100 14.01 -12.09 -10.51
CA ASN A 100 13.26 -13.29 -10.84
C ASN A 100 12.79 -13.22 -12.29
N VAL A 101 13.12 -14.25 -13.07
CA VAL A 101 12.76 -14.32 -14.50
C VAL A 101 11.25 -14.46 -14.71
N THR A 102 10.55 -15.12 -13.78
CA THR A 102 9.11 -15.37 -13.87
C THR A 102 8.37 -14.60 -12.78
N PRO A 103 7.43 -13.72 -13.14
CA PRO A 103 6.56 -13.07 -12.17
C PRO A 103 5.73 -14.09 -11.39
N MET A 104 5.46 -13.79 -10.12
CA MET A 104 4.51 -14.56 -9.33
C MET A 104 3.10 -14.03 -9.61
N THR A 105 2.14 -14.95 -9.74
CA THR A 105 0.72 -14.63 -9.87
C THR A 105 -0.04 -15.16 -8.67
N GLY A 106 -1.01 -14.39 -8.20
CA GLY A 106 -1.75 -14.69 -6.98
C GLY A 106 -3.06 -13.94 -6.90
N THR A 107 -3.65 -13.97 -5.72
CA THR A 107 -4.88 -13.24 -5.41
C THR A 107 -4.67 -12.37 -4.19
N CYS A 108 -5.32 -11.22 -4.18
CA CYS A 108 -5.29 -10.27 -3.09
C CYS A 108 -6.70 -9.88 -2.64
N GLU A 109 -6.79 -9.41 -1.40
CA GLU A 109 -7.97 -8.82 -0.80
C GLU A 109 -7.63 -7.48 -0.14
N VAL A 110 -8.62 -6.61 -0.05
CA VAL A 110 -8.53 -5.33 0.66
C VAL A 110 -9.29 -5.44 1.96
N LEU A 111 -8.62 -5.14 3.07
CA LEU A 111 -9.21 -5.10 4.41
C LEU A 111 -9.27 -3.65 4.89
N GLN A 112 -10.41 -3.24 5.45
CA GLN A 112 -10.69 -1.89 5.95
C GLN A 112 -10.94 -1.88 7.45
#